data_AF-A0A2N1TT34-F1
#
_entry.id   AF-A0A2N1TT34-F1
#
_cell.length_a   1.000
_cell.length_b   1.000
_cell.length_c   1.000
_cell.angle_alpha   90.00
_cell.angle_beta   90.00
_cell.angle_gamma   90.00
#
_symmetry.space_group_name_H-M   'P 1'
#
loop_
_entity.id
_entity.type
_entity.pdbx_description
1 polymer ?
#
loop_
_entity_poly.entity_id
_entity_poly.type
_entity_poly.pdbx_seq_one_letter_code
_entity_poly.pdbx_strand_id
1 'polypeptide(L)' 'MKGTRDTKKKKRVQGVVDRITAGIVVVVVRHPDDPEAMQEIYVPREKFKNRDLQEGDYVSVDIE' A
#
# COMPACT_ATOMS: atom_id res chain seq x y z
N MET A 1 28.38 -2.64 -18.26
CA MET A 1 27.15 -1.85 -18.00
C MET A 1 26.78 -2.01 -16.53
N LYS A 2 26.98 -0.98 -15.72
CA LYS A 2 26.61 -0.97 -14.29
C LYS A 2 25.13 -0.58 -14.25
N GLY A 3 24.23 -1.54 -14.11
CA GLY A 3 22.81 -1.27 -13.93
C GLY A 3 22.62 -0.50 -12.62
N THR A 4 22.33 0.80 -12.72
CA THR A 4 21.83 1.60 -11.60
C THR A 4 20.48 1.02 -11.22
N ARG A 5 20.46 0.18 -10.18
CA ARG A 5 19.23 -0.11 -9.46
C ARG A 5 18.87 1.21 -8.78
N ASP A 6 17.99 1.99 -9.40
CA ASP A 6 17.29 3.07 -8.73
C ASP A 6 16.47 2.45 -7.60
N THR A 7 17.11 2.29 -6.44
CA THR A 7 16.40 1.97 -5.20
C THR A 7 15.69 3.25 -4.78
N LYS A 8 14.58 3.59 -5.45
CA LYS A 8 13.64 4.58 -4.95
C LYS A 8 13.34 4.21 -3.50
N LYS A 9 13.55 5.15 -2.58
CA LYS A 9 13.37 4.92 -1.15
C LYS A 9 11.89 4.62 -0.92
N LYS A 10 11.58 3.35 -0.64
CA LYS A 10 10.24 2.96 -0.24
C LYS A 10 9.88 3.65 1.08
N LYS A 11 8.86 4.49 1.07
CA LYS A 11 8.31 5.13 2.26
C LYS A 11 7.19 4.24 2.80
N ARG A 12 7.22 3.94 4.10
CA ARG A 12 6.15 3.19 4.75
C ARG A 12 5.09 4.17 5.26
N VAL A 13 3.85 3.98 4.85
CA VAL A 13 2.71 4.84 5.22
C VAL A 13 1.57 3.98 5.77
N GLN A 14 0.70 4.59 6.59
CA GLN A 14 -0.54 3.96 7.04
C GLN A 14 -1.68 4.35 6.11
N GLY A 15 -2.53 3.37 5.78
CA GLY A 15 -3.76 3.57 5.02
C GLY A 15 -4.88 2.71 5.56
N VAL A 16 -6.03 2.83 4.91
CA VAL A 16 -7.25 2.09 5.22
C VAL A 16 -7.53 1.11 4.10
N VAL A 17 -7.88 -0.13 4.45
CA VAL A 17 -8.39 -1.10 3.49
C VAL A 17 -9.74 -0.61 2.98
N ASP A 18 -9.81 -0.26 1.70
CA ASP A 18 -11.05 0.19 1.06
C ASP A 18 -11.88 -1.01 0.57
N ARG A 19 -11.22 -1.99 -0.06
CA ARG A 19 -11.89 -3.20 -0.55
C ARG A 19 -10.92 -4.35 -0.73
N ILE A 20 -11.48 -5.56 -0.75
CA ILE A 20 -10.73 -6.79 -1.03
C ILE A 20 -11.43 -7.50 -2.19
N THR A 21 -10.72 -7.66 -3.30
CA THR A 21 -11.27 -8.28 -4.52
C THR A 21 -10.22 -9.15 -5.19
N ALA A 22 -10.63 -10.33 -5.66
CA ALA A 22 -9.76 -11.28 -6.37
C ALA A 22 -8.40 -11.55 -5.69
N GLY A 23 -8.36 -11.59 -4.35
CA GLY A 23 -7.12 -11.79 -3.59
C GLY A 23 -6.20 -10.55 -3.52
N ILE A 24 -6.66 -9.39 -3.97
CA ILE A 24 -5.97 -8.10 -3.85
C ILE A 24 -6.66 -7.27 -2.78
N VAL A 25 -5.85 -6.68 -1.89
CA VAL A 25 -6.27 -5.69 -0.90
C VAL A 25 -5.97 -4.32 -1.49
N VAL A 26 -7.01 -3.51 -1.64
CA VAL A 26 -6.89 -2.11 -2.05
C VAL A 26 -6.81 -1.26 -0.80
N VAL A 27 -5.70 -0.52 -0.66
CA VAL A 27 -5.43 0.34 0.49
C VAL A 27 -5.43 1.79 0.02
N VAL A 28 -6.30 2.62 0.61
CA VAL A 28 -6.31 4.06 0.36
C VAL A 28 -5.37 4.73 1.36
N VAL A 29 -4.43 5.51 0.85
CA VAL A 29 -3.48 6.32 1.63
C VAL A 29 -3.60 7.79 1.23
N ARG A 30 -3.34 8.71 2.16
CA ARG A 30 -3.08 10.12 1.79
C ARG A 30 -1.74 10.19 1.05
N HIS A 31 -1.69 10.95 -0.03
CA HIS A 31 -0.43 11.11 -0.78
C HIS A 31 0.61 11.77 0.12
N PRO A 32 1.84 11.23 0.21
CA PRO A 32 2.84 11.73 1.15
C PRO A 32 3.25 13.19 0.91
N ASP A 33 3.13 13.63 -0.34
CA ASP A 33 3.55 14.96 -0.79
C ASP A 33 2.35 15.87 -1.15
N ASP A 34 1.12 15.35 -1.09
CA ASP A 34 -0.12 16.11 -1.31
C ASP A 34 -1.21 15.65 -0.33
N PRO A 35 -1.44 16.39 0.77
CA PRO A 35 -2.33 15.96 1.84
C PRO A 35 -3.82 15.92 1.45
N GLU A 36 -4.19 16.59 0.35
CA GLU A 36 -5.55 16.62 -0.18
C GLU A 36 -5.80 15.50 -1.20
N ALA A 37 -4.74 14.89 -1.72
CA ALA A 37 -4.83 13.76 -2.63
C ALA A 37 -4.86 12.42 -1.90
N MET A 38 -5.71 11.51 -2.40
CA MET A 38 -5.75 10.11 -1.98
C MET A 38 -5.16 9.23 -3.09
N GLN A 39 -4.45 8.19 -2.71
CA GLN A 39 -3.87 7.20 -3.61
C GLN A 39 -4.32 5.79 -3.23
N GLU A 40 -4.71 5.00 -4.23
CA GLU A 40 -4.98 3.58 -4.05
C GLU A 40 -3.72 2.75 -4.27
N ILE A 41 -3.40 1.89 -3.30
CA ILE A 41 -2.28 0.95 -3.34
C ILE A 41 -2.84 -0.46 -3.41
N TYR A 42 -2.44 -1.19 -4.44
CA TYR A 42 -2.90 -2.55 -4.72
C TYR A 42 -1.87 -3.55 -4.20
N VAL A 43 -2.24 -4.30 -3.16
CA VAL A 43 -1.33 -5.24 -2.50
C VAL A 43 -1.92 -6.65 -2.53
N PRO A 44 -1.19 -7.66 -3.03
CA PRO A 44 -1.62 -9.06 -2.92
C PRO A 44 -1.88 -9.45 -1.46
N ARG A 45 -3.02 -10.12 -1.20
CA ARG A 45 -3.44 -10.48 0.17
C ARG A 45 -2.42 -11.35 0.89
N GLU A 46 -1.69 -12.20 0.17
CA GLU A 46 -0.61 -13.05 0.71
C GLU A 46 0.54 -12.26 1.37
N LYS A 47 0.70 -10.97 1.06
CA LYS A 47 1.72 -10.11 1.70
C LYS A 47 1.34 -9.72 3.13
N PHE A 48 0.06 -9.83 3.50
CA PHE A 48 -0.40 -9.57 4.85
C PHE A 48 -0.37 -10.87 5.65
N LYS A 49 0.66 -11.05 6.47
CA LYS A 49 0.85 -12.26 7.28
C LYS A 49 -0.23 -12.37 8.36
N ASN A 50 -0.89 -13.52 8.43
CA ASN A 50 -1.73 -13.99 9.55
C ASN A 50 -2.78 -13.00 10.08
N ARG A 51 -3.32 -12.14 9.22
CA ARG A 51 -4.43 -11.26 9.58
C ARG A 51 -5.56 -11.47 8.59
N ASP A 52 -6.74 -11.75 9.11
CA ASP A 52 -7.95 -11.66 8.30
C ASP A 52 -8.29 -10.17 8.15
N LEU A 53 -7.78 -9.54 7.09
CA LEU A 53 -8.11 -8.15 6.80
C LEU A 53 -9.54 -8.03 6.30
N GLN A 54 -10.18 -6.97 6.72
CA GLN A 54 -11.52 -6.55 6.30
C GLN A 54 -11.50 -5.09 5.82
N GLU A 55 -12.56 -4.66 5.14
CA GLU A 55 -12.77 -3.25 4.82
C GLU A 55 -12.78 -2.40 6.10
N GLY A 56 -12.17 -1.22 6.03
CA GLY A 56 -12.00 -0.30 7.16
C GLY A 56 -10.78 -0.59 8.04
N ASP A 57 -10.09 -1.73 7.87
CA ASP A 57 -8.88 -2.02 8.63
C ASP A 57 -7.74 -1.04 8.32
N TYR A 58 -7.03 -0.60 9.36
CA TYR A 58 -5.78 0.13 9.18
C TYR A 58 -4.62 -0.84 8.91
N VAL A 59 -3.86 -0.56 7.86
CA VAL A 59 -2.66 -1.31 7.46
C VAL A 59 -1.53 -0.37 7.06
N SER A 60 -0.29 -0.86 7.14
CA SER A 60 0.87 -0.11 6.65
C SER A 60 1.38 -0.74 5.36
N VAL A 61 1.57 0.11 4.34
CA VAL A 61 2.06 -0.29 3.01
C VAL A 61 3.31 0.52 2.64
N ASP A 62 4.13 -0.06 1.78
CA ASP A 62 5.28 0.62 1.19
C ASP A 62 4.84 1.30 -0.11
N ILE A 63 5.15 2.59 -0.24
CA ILE A 63 4.96 3.39 -1.46
C ILE A 63 6.31 3.86 -1.99
N GLU A 64 6.42 4.08 -3.30
CA GLU A 64 7.62 4.61 -3.97
C GLU A 64 7.54 6.10 -4.26
#